data_AF-A0A7W1FIM8-F1
#
_entry.id   AF-A0A7W1FIM8-F1
#
_cell.length_a   1.000
_cell.length_b   1.000
_cell.length_c   1.000
_cell.angle_alpha   90.00
_cell.angle_beta   90.00
_cell.angle_gamma   90.00
#
_symmetry.space_group_name_H-M   'P 1'
#
loop_
_entity.id
_entity.type
_entity.pdbx_description
1 polymer ?
#
loop_
_entity_poly.entity_id
_entity_poly.type
_entity_poly.pdbx_seq_one_letter_code
_entity_poly.pdbx_strand_id
1 'polypeptide(L)'
;MRLTRRLRRLLKRRGLRLTDAVKQGLRDFVAIVAEENPEVVDPEAVSDDDEAAPVGEPAQQHPITCPHCGETIDIAVDLSGPDQDDVQDCSVCCSPIHVTYSVRDGRLQGFSSEPY
;
A
#
# COMPACT_ATOMS: atom_id res chain seq x y z
N MET A 1 0.68 -10.33 1.76
CA MET A 1 1.57 -10.26 0.57
C MET A 1 1.23 -9.16 -0.49
N ARG A 2 1.82 -7.95 -0.40
CA ARG A 2 1.64 -6.84 -1.37
C ARG A 2 2.51 -6.96 -2.65
N LEU A 3 3.65 -7.64 -2.57
CA LEU A 3 4.65 -7.74 -3.64
C LEU A 3 4.16 -8.57 -4.86
N THR A 4 3.48 -9.69 -4.60
CA THR A 4 2.99 -10.59 -5.64
C THR A 4 1.88 -9.96 -6.48
N ARG A 5 1.06 -9.06 -5.91
CA ARG A 5 0.02 -8.29 -6.62
C ARG A 5 0.63 -7.21 -7.53
N ARG A 6 1.66 -6.50 -7.05
CA ARG A 6 2.39 -5.45 -7.81
C ARG A 6 3.13 -6.04 -9.01
N LEU A 7 3.84 -7.14 -8.81
CA LEU A 7 4.54 -7.86 -9.90
C LEU A 7 3.55 -8.39 -10.95
N ARG A 8 2.44 -9.01 -10.53
CA ARG A 8 1.42 -9.53 -11.46
C ARG A 8 0.81 -8.42 -12.33
N ARG A 9 0.52 -7.26 -11.75
CA ARG A 9 -0.07 -6.12 -12.47
C ARG A 9 0.93 -5.49 -13.45
N LEU A 10 2.20 -5.33 -13.05
CA LEU A 10 3.28 -4.87 -13.93
C LEU A 10 3.50 -5.80 -15.12
N LEU A 11 3.59 -7.11 -14.88
CA LEU A 11 3.75 -8.11 -15.94
C LEU A 11 2.56 -8.10 -16.91
N LYS A 12 1.33 -8.04 -16.39
CA LYS A 12 0.11 -7.96 -17.22
C LYS A 12 0.06 -6.70 -18.09
N ARG A 13 0.46 -5.53 -17.56
CA ARG A 13 0.52 -4.27 -18.33
C ARG A 13 1.57 -4.30 -19.44
N ARG A 14 2.66 -5.06 -19.26
CA ARG A 14 3.68 -5.28 -20.30
C ARG A 14 3.36 -6.45 -21.24
N GLY A 15 2.16 -7.03 -21.17
CA GLY A 15 1.74 -8.17 -22.00
C GLY A 15 2.42 -9.51 -21.64
N LEU A 16 3.18 -9.55 -20.54
CA LEU A 16 3.92 -10.72 -20.09
C LEU A 16 2.99 -11.64 -19.29
N ARG A 17 2.81 -12.87 -19.76
CA ARG A 17 2.14 -13.94 -19.01
C ARG A 17 3.18 -14.90 -18.47
N LEU A 18 3.13 -15.17 -17.18
CA LEU A 18 3.95 -16.23 -16.58
C LEU A 18 3.34 -17.57 -16.95
N THR A 19 4.13 -18.43 -17.59
CA THR A 19 3.76 -19.83 -17.78
C THR A 19 3.74 -20.54 -16.44
N ASP A 20 3.07 -21.69 -16.36
CA ASP A 20 3.01 -22.45 -15.11
C ASP A 20 4.39 -22.95 -14.66
N ALA A 21 5.30 -23.19 -15.61
CA ALA A 21 6.71 -23.48 -15.32
C ALA A 21 7.42 -22.33 -14.59
N VAL A 22 7.21 -21.07 -15.02
CA VAL A 22 7.82 -19.91 -14.34
C VAL A 22 7.20 -19.69 -12.96
N LYS A 23 5.88 -19.92 -12.81
CA LYS A 23 5.22 -19.85 -11.50
C LYS A 23 5.71 -20.94 -10.55
N GLN A 24 6.04 -22.12 -11.06
CA GLN A 24 6.61 -23.21 -10.27
C GLN A 24 8.02 -22.85 -9.82
N GLY A 25 8.89 -22.41 -10.74
CA GLY A 25 10.26 -22.02 -10.39
C GLY A 25 10.34 -20.89 -9.35
N LEU A 26 9.44 -19.91 -9.40
CA LEU A 26 9.33 -18.87 -8.37
C LEU A 26 8.94 -19.43 -7.00
N ARG A 27 8.04 -20.42 -6.94
CA ARG A 27 7.63 -21.06 -5.68
C ARG A 27 8.77 -21.89 -5.10
N ASP A 28 9.46 -22.65 -5.94
CA ASP A 28 10.61 -23.46 -5.51
C ASP A 28 11.74 -22.56 -4.98
N PHE A 29 12.01 -21.43 -5.65
CA PHE A 29 12.99 -20.45 -5.17
C PHE A 29 12.61 -19.84 -3.82
N VAL A 30 11.34 -19.45 -3.63
CA VAL A 30 10.87 -18.91 -2.35
C VAL A 30 11.02 -19.93 -1.22
N ALA A 31 10.75 -21.22 -1.49
CA ALA A 31 10.94 -22.28 -0.52
C ALA A 31 12.41 -22.42 -0.09
N ILE A 32 13.34 -22.44 -1.05
CA ILE A 32 14.79 -22.51 -0.79
C ILE A 32 15.25 -21.33 0.08
N VAL A 33 14.87 -20.12 -0.30
CA VAL A 33 15.27 -18.91 0.44
C VAL A 33 14.68 -18.89 1.85
N ALA A 34 13.46 -19.40 2.03
CA ALA A 34 12.82 -19.49 3.34
C ALA A 34 13.52 -20.50 4.27
N GLU A 35 14.03 -21.62 3.73
CA GLU A 35 14.83 -22.58 4.50
C GLU A 35 16.16 -21.96 4.98
N GLU A 36 16.79 -21.13 4.14
CA GLU A 36 18.04 -20.45 4.48
C GLU A 36 17.86 -19.19 5.35
N ASN A 37 16.64 -18.64 5.45
CA ASN A 37 16.34 -17.40 6.17
C ASN A 37 15.12 -17.54 7.11
N PRO A 38 15.23 -18.33 8.19
CA PRO A 38 14.09 -18.70 9.05
C PRO A 38 13.49 -17.54 9.85
N GLU A 39 14.20 -16.42 9.98
CA GLU A 39 13.75 -15.23 10.72
C GLU A 39 12.89 -14.28 9.85
N VAL A 40 12.83 -14.49 8.53
CA VAL A 40 12.00 -13.67 7.63
C VAL A 40 10.58 -14.22 7.64
N VAL A 41 9.87 -13.98 8.75
CA VAL A 41 8.49 -14.41 8.95
C VAL A 41 7.54 -13.53 8.12
N ASP A 42 6.56 -14.16 7.48
CA ASP A 42 5.49 -13.47 6.74
C ASP A 42 4.77 -12.48 7.70
N PRO A 43 4.71 -11.17 7.40
CA PRO A 43 4.12 -10.18 8.30
C PRO A 43 2.60 -10.34 8.54
N GLU A 44 1.97 -11.36 7.93
CA GLU A 44 0.55 -11.71 8.13
C GLU A 44 0.36 -12.84 9.18
N ALA A 45 1.42 -13.32 9.85
CA ALA A 45 1.38 -14.44 10.81
C ALA A 45 1.41 -14.05 12.31
N VAL A 46 1.06 -12.82 12.68
CA VAL A 46 0.89 -12.44 14.10
C VAL A 46 -0.47 -12.89 14.63
N SER A 47 -0.44 -13.73 15.67
CA SER A 47 -1.57 -14.22 16.46
C SER A 47 -2.12 -13.16 17.42
N ASP A 48 -3.43 -13.15 17.63
CA ASP A 48 -4.28 -12.16 18.33
C ASP A 48 -4.05 -11.95 19.85
N ASP A 49 -2.84 -12.01 20.40
CA ASP A 49 -2.63 -11.91 21.87
C ASP A 49 -1.60 -10.85 22.34
N ASP A 50 -1.47 -9.71 21.65
CA ASP A 50 -0.78 -8.54 22.21
C ASP A 50 -1.67 -7.28 22.11
N GLU A 51 -2.16 -6.84 23.27
CA GLU A 51 -2.81 -5.55 23.51
C GLU A 51 -1.81 -4.41 23.19
N ALA A 52 -1.72 -4.06 21.91
CA ALA A 52 -1.03 -2.87 21.45
C ALA A 52 -1.86 -1.64 21.84
N ALA A 53 -1.34 -0.88 22.79
CA ALA A 53 -1.76 0.48 23.12
C ALA A 53 -2.15 1.30 21.87
N PRO A 54 -3.12 2.24 21.96
CA PRO A 54 -3.62 2.96 20.78
C PRO A 54 -2.48 3.75 20.12
N VAL A 55 -2.03 3.24 18.98
CA VAL A 55 -1.07 3.87 18.10
C VAL A 55 -1.75 5.05 17.41
N GLY A 56 -1.41 6.26 17.84
CA GLY A 56 -1.68 7.50 17.11
C GLY A 56 -3.15 7.94 17.06
N GLU A 57 -3.36 9.25 16.94
CA GLU A 57 -4.67 9.85 16.72
C GLU A 57 -5.37 9.22 15.50
N PRO A 58 -6.72 9.12 15.49
CA PRO A 58 -7.42 8.41 14.43
C PRO A 58 -7.39 9.20 13.12
N ALA A 59 -6.36 8.97 12.30
CA ALA A 59 -6.39 9.36 10.90
C ALA A 59 -7.54 8.60 10.20
N GLN A 60 -8.39 9.34 9.49
CA GLN A 60 -9.50 8.77 8.75
C GLN A 60 -9.03 8.23 7.41
N GLN A 61 -9.64 7.16 6.91
CA GLN A 61 -9.33 6.62 5.59
C GLN A 61 -10.15 7.35 4.52
N HIS A 62 -9.48 7.82 3.47
CA HIS A 62 -10.11 8.47 2.32
C HIS A 62 -9.73 7.75 1.02
N PRO A 63 -10.71 7.26 0.23
CA PRO A 63 -10.41 6.56 -1.02
C PRO A 63 -10.06 7.55 -2.13
N ILE A 64 -8.96 7.30 -2.84
CA ILE A 64 -8.52 8.08 -4.00
C ILE A 64 -8.18 7.17 -5.17
N THR A 65 -8.26 7.70 -6.39
CA THR A 65 -7.67 7.02 -7.56
C THR A 65 -6.23 7.48 -7.72
N CYS A 66 -5.28 6.55 -7.60
CA CYS A 66 -3.87 6.88 -7.76
C CYS A 66 -3.59 7.47 -9.16
N PRO A 67 -2.98 8.66 -9.28
CA PRO A 67 -2.76 9.32 -10.56
C PRO A 67 -1.69 8.61 -11.43
N HIS A 68 -0.87 7.75 -10.82
CA HIS A 68 0.18 7.00 -11.54
C HIS A 68 -0.31 5.68 -12.12
N CYS A 69 -1.03 4.88 -11.33
CA CYS A 69 -1.44 3.54 -11.74
C CYS A 69 -2.94 3.39 -12.00
N GLY A 70 -3.77 4.34 -11.57
CA GLY A 70 -5.23 4.31 -11.75
C GLY A 70 -5.97 3.34 -10.84
N GLU A 71 -5.32 2.76 -9.82
CA GLU A 71 -6.00 1.95 -8.82
C GLU A 71 -6.63 2.83 -7.73
N THR A 72 -7.82 2.44 -7.26
CA THR A 72 -8.39 3.01 -6.04
C THR A 72 -7.63 2.50 -4.80
N ILE A 73 -7.13 3.42 -3.98
CA ILE A 73 -6.43 3.14 -2.73
C ILE A 73 -7.00 4.00 -1.61
N ASP A 74 -6.94 3.51 -0.37
CA ASP A 74 -7.22 4.33 0.80
C ASP A 74 -5.94 5.01 1.27
N ILE A 75 -6.02 6.33 1.49
CA ILE A 75 -4.98 7.13 2.13
C ILE A 75 -5.43 7.58 3.52
N ALA A 76 -4.48 7.85 4.41
CA ALA A 76 -4.77 8.40 5.72
C ALA A 76 -4.91 9.93 5.63
N VAL A 77 -5.99 10.48 6.15
CA VAL A 77 -6.19 11.93 6.29
C VAL A 77 -6.37 12.27 7.76
N ASP A 78 -5.56 13.19 8.27
CA ASP A 78 -5.69 13.70 9.62
C ASP A 78 -6.57 14.95 9.58
N LEU A 79 -7.75 14.86 10.19
CA LEU A 79 -8.73 15.93 10.25
C LEU A 79 -8.74 16.64 11.62
N SER A 80 -7.80 16.32 12.51
CA SER A 80 -7.64 16.98 13.81
C SER A 80 -6.86 18.31 13.69
N GLY A 81 -6.06 18.44 12.63
CA GLY A 81 -5.15 19.56 12.40
C GLY A 81 -5.64 20.60 11.37
N PRO A 82 -4.72 21.48 10.93
CA PRO A 82 -4.99 22.46 9.87
C PRO A 82 -5.06 21.81 8.48
N ASP A 83 -5.23 22.64 7.45
CA ASP A 83 -5.07 22.24 6.05
C ASP A 83 -3.69 21.56 5.85
N GLN A 84 -3.65 20.50 5.05
CA GLN A 84 -2.48 19.64 4.87
C GLN A 84 -1.99 19.66 3.42
N ASP A 85 -0.68 19.53 3.27
CA ASP A 85 0.06 19.49 2.00
C ASP A 85 1.21 18.49 2.20
N ASP A 86 0.99 17.25 1.78
CA ASP A 86 1.84 16.12 2.10
C ASP A 86 2.11 15.21 0.89
N VAL A 87 3.12 14.36 1.04
CA VAL A 87 3.43 13.30 0.06
C VAL A 87 3.10 11.94 0.67
N GLN A 88 2.23 11.19 0.01
CA GLN A 88 1.90 9.82 0.40
C GLN A 88 2.20 8.84 -0.74
N ASP A 89 2.69 7.66 -0.40
CA ASP A 89 2.97 6.64 -1.40
C ASP A 89 1.72 5.84 -1.79
N CYS A 90 1.58 5.57 -3.09
CA CYS A 90 0.57 4.63 -3.55
C CYS A 90 0.79 3.23 -2.94
N SER A 91 -0.18 2.70 -2.18
CA SER A 91 -0.10 1.36 -1.59
C SER A 91 0.00 0.21 -2.60
N VAL A 92 -0.20 0.50 -3.88
CA VAL A 92 -0.18 -0.45 -5.00
C VAL A 92 1.08 -0.33 -5.85
N CYS A 93 1.42 0.88 -6.32
CA CYS A 93 2.55 1.10 -7.22
C CYS A 93 3.76 1.80 -6.57
N CYS A 94 3.65 2.19 -5.30
CA CYS A 94 4.67 2.90 -4.50
C CYS A 94 5.27 4.11 -5.21
N SER A 95 4.49 4.77 -6.06
CA SER A 95 4.84 6.08 -6.60
C SER A 95 4.32 7.14 -5.65
N PRO A 96 5.10 8.21 -5.38
CA PRO A 96 4.69 9.30 -4.50
C PRO A 96 3.53 10.07 -5.12
N ILE A 97 2.53 10.39 -4.30
CA ILE A 97 1.35 11.17 -4.65
C ILE A 97 1.41 12.44 -3.80
N HIS A 98 1.34 13.59 -4.46
CA HIS A 98 1.15 14.85 -3.78
C HIS A 98 -0.32 14.97 -3.39
N VAL A 99 -0.60 15.12 -2.10
CA VAL A 99 -1.96 15.18 -1.56
C VAL A 99 -2.13 16.51 -0.84
N THR A 100 -3.13 17.29 -1.25
CA THR A 100 -3.50 18.52 -0.54
C THR A 100 -4.97 18.48 -0.17
N TYR A 101 -5.28 18.94 1.04
CA TYR A 101 -6.66 19.06 1.48
C TYR A 101 -6.87 20.12 2.55
N SER A 102 -8.09 20.64 2.62
CA SER A 102 -8.50 21.56 3.67
C SER A 102 -9.38 20.88 4.72
N VAL A 103 -9.32 21.38 5.95
CA VAL A 103 -10.07 20.82 7.09
C VAL A 103 -10.94 21.90 7.71
N ARG A 104 -12.25 21.68 7.82
CA ARG A 104 -13.18 22.61 8.47
C ARG A 104 -14.10 21.85 9.41
N ASP A 105 -14.17 22.26 10.67
CA ASP A 105 -14.96 21.62 11.73
C ASP A 105 -14.73 20.11 11.84
N GLY A 106 -13.47 19.66 11.68
CA GLY A 106 -13.09 18.24 11.69
C GLY A 106 -13.57 17.44 10.48
N ARG A 107 -13.93 18.12 9.37
CA ARG A 107 -14.38 17.50 8.13
C ARG A 107 -13.42 17.82 6.99
N LEU A 108 -13.19 16.83 6.14
CA LEU A 108 -12.44 16.98 4.91
C LEU A 108 -13.21 17.89 3.94
N GLN A 109 -12.53 18.92 3.46
CA GLN A 109 -13.03 19.88 2.47
C GLN A 109 -11.97 20.04 1.39
N GLY A 110 -12.37 20.15 0.12
CA GLY A 110 -11.46 20.42 -1.01
C GLY A 110 -10.22 19.51 -1.03
N PHE A 111 -10.23 18.48 -1.87
CA PHE A 111 -9.18 17.45 -1.89
C PHE A 111 -8.54 17.37 -3.29
N SER A 112 -7.22 17.25 -3.37
CA SER A 112 -6.50 16.90 -4.60
C SER A 112 -5.48 15.79 -4.38
N SER A 113 -5.26 14.99 -5.43
CA SER A 113 -4.21 13.98 -5.47
C SER A 113 -3.53 14.02 -6.84
N GLU A 114 -2.33 14.57 -6.90
CA GLU A 114 -1.58 14.81 -8.12
C GLU A 114 -0.30 13.97 -8.15
N PRO A 115 0.27 13.69 -9.33
CA PRO A 115 1.63 13.19 -9.42
C PRO A 115 2.60 14.16 -8.73
N TYR A 116 3.44 13.65 -7.82
CA TYR A 116 4.57 14.40 -7.26
C TYR A 116 5.76 14.40 -8.24
#